data_AF-A0A1Z9DW70-F1
#
_entry.id   AF-A0A1Z9DW70-F1
#
_cell.length_a   1.000
_cell.length_b   1.000
_cell.length_c   1.000
_cell.angle_alpha   90.00
_cell.angle_beta   90.00
_cell.angle_gamma   90.00
#
_symmetry.space_group_name_H-M   'P 1'
#
loop_
_entity.id
_entity.type
_entity.pdbx_description
1 polymer ?
#
loop_
_entity_poly.entity_id
_entity_poly.type
_entity_poly.pdbx_seq_one_letter_code
_entity_poly.pdbx_strand_id
1 'polypeptide(L)'
;MLKKKKFDKYFIDFLNTTQEKKFEKKIFLAINYSIAKIHHINILSKKYIFTQEDRPNYCHFYSKFFNVKYLFVVRDPRATFSGSFKSQKLHKIGKTYGFDRVLGNYLTAAEFIEKFSSKKLYLLKNESFQGKKNLRKQMKKICKWLNISFSKSLLQPTYFGKIWYGDSAYLGKREQKKPLPKNYYELKNIRKRWKSNLTSNQILDIEMLLFRLMKRYGYVLENKVSLKNLIKAYYRALFLYKDDYSFLKNIYYTFKNVIRRSMILTNALYASKFVDLD
;
A
#
# COMPACT_ATOMS: atom_id res chain seq x y z
N MET A 1 12.90 15.96 22.12
CA MET A 1 12.41 15.75 23.50
C MET A 1 11.15 16.58 23.83
N LEU A 2 11.12 17.90 23.60
CA LEU A 2 9.97 18.77 23.93
C LEU A 2 8.64 18.37 23.25
N LYS A 3 8.66 18.04 21.95
CA LYS A 3 7.45 17.63 21.21
C LYS A 3 6.84 16.32 21.73
N LYS A 4 7.67 15.36 22.15
CA LYS A 4 7.22 14.10 22.74
C LYS A 4 6.49 14.36 24.07
N LYS A 5 7.11 15.13 24.97
CA LYS A 5 6.46 15.52 26.24
C LYS A 5 5.12 16.24 26.03
N LYS A 6 5.04 17.15 25.05
CA LYS A 6 3.77 17.82 24.70
C LYS A 6 2.73 16.84 24.13
N PHE A 7 3.15 15.87 23.32
CA PHE A 7 2.28 14.83 22.80
C PHE A 7 1.69 14.00 23.92
N ASP A 8 2.54 13.49 24.81
CA ASP A 8 2.15 12.64 25.93
C ASP A 8 1.16 13.37 26.84
N LYS A 9 1.43 14.65 27.14
CA LYS A 9 0.51 15.51 27.88
C LYS A 9 -0.86 15.60 27.21
N TYR A 10 -0.94 16.06 25.96
CA TYR A 10 -2.23 16.21 25.27
C TYR A 10 -2.96 14.89 25.07
N PHE A 11 -2.21 13.79 24.95
CA PHE A 11 -2.75 12.45 24.79
C PHE A 11 -3.43 12.00 26.08
N ILE A 12 -2.74 12.08 27.21
CA ILE A 12 -3.29 11.75 28.54
C ILE A 12 -4.45 12.67 28.88
N ASP A 13 -4.31 13.98 28.64
CA ASP A 13 -5.37 14.96 28.86
C ASP A 13 -6.65 14.55 28.11
N PHE A 14 -6.56 14.23 26.82
CA PHE A 14 -7.70 13.78 26.03
C PHE A 14 -8.31 12.48 26.57
N LEU A 15 -7.47 11.50 26.94
CA LEU A 15 -7.94 10.23 27.50
C LEU A 15 -8.72 10.42 28.81
N ASN A 16 -8.35 11.40 29.63
CA ASN A 16 -9.02 11.68 30.89
C ASN A 16 -10.31 12.47 30.71
N THR A 17 -10.42 13.32 29.68
CA THR A 17 -11.57 14.22 29.51
C THR A 17 -12.64 13.73 28.53
N THR A 18 -12.31 12.81 27.62
CA THR A 18 -13.25 12.35 26.59
C THR A 18 -14.34 11.43 27.12
N GLN A 19 -15.56 11.61 26.62
CA GLN A 19 -16.72 10.75 26.91
C GLN A 19 -16.79 9.50 26.03
N GLU A 20 -15.87 9.33 25.06
CA GLU A 20 -15.84 8.16 24.19
C GLU A 20 -15.51 6.89 25.00
N LYS A 21 -16.42 5.91 24.96
CA LYS A 21 -16.31 4.67 25.73
C LYS A 21 -15.53 3.57 25.01
N LYS A 22 -15.54 3.56 23.66
CA LYS A 22 -14.85 2.51 22.89
C LYS A 22 -13.35 2.77 22.91
N PHE A 23 -12.59 1.87 23.52
CA PHE A 23 -11.15 2.03 23.76
C PHE A 23 -10.37 2.34 22.48
N GLU A 24 -10.57 1.58 21.40
CA GLU A 24 -9.82 1.75 20.14
C GLU A 24 -10.11 3.10 19.49
N LYS A 25 -11.38 3.51 19.50
CA LYS A 25 -11.81 4.82 18.99
C LYS A 25 -11.25 5.96 19.85
N LYS A 26 -11.26 5.78 21.18
CA LYS A 26 -10.70 6.71 22.16
C LYS A 26 -9.21 6.94 21.91
N ILE A 27 -8.44 5.87 21.73
CA ILE A 27 -7.00 5.94 21.42
C ILE A 27 -6.77 6.61 20.06
N PHE A 28 -7.51 6.22 19.02
CA PHE A 28 -7.37 6.84 17.69
C PHE A 28 -7.62 8.35 17.72
N LEU A 29 -8.67 8.80 18.41
CA LEU A 29 -9.00 10.21 18.55
C LEU A 29 -7.95 10.95 19.38
N ALA A 30 -7.43 10.35 20.46
CA ALA A 30 -6.38 10.92 21.29
C ALA A 30 -5.10 11.18 20.49
N ILE A 31 -4.65 10.23 19.66
CA ILE A 31 -3.47 10.42 18.78
C ILE A 31 -3.67 11.62 17.85
N ASN A 32 -4.80 11.67 17.15
CA ASN A 32 -5.09 12.74 16.19
C ASN A 32 -5.26 14.10 16.86
N TYR A 33 -5.88 14.14 18.05
CA TYR A 33 -6.02 15.35 18.85
C TYR A 33 -4.65 15.90 19.29
N SER A 34 -3.78 15.05 19.83
CA SER A 34 -2.44 15.45 20.28
C SER A 34 -1.59 15.98 19.14
N ILE A 35 -1.62 15.32 17.97
CA ILE A 35 -0.95 15.80 16.75
C ILE A 35 -1.51 17.16 16.35
N ALA A 36 -2.83 17.31 16.32
CA ALA A 36 -3.47 18.57 15.95
C ALA A 36 -3.07 19.71 16.89
N LYS A 37 -3.01 19.47 18.21
CA LYS A 37 -2.57 20.47 19.19
C LYS A 37 -1.11 20.89 19.01
N ILE A 38 -0.20 19.94 18.79
CA ILE A 38 1.23 20.23 18.56
C ILE A 38 1.43 21.08 17.30
N HIS A 39 0.61 20.86 16.28
CA HIS A 39 0.72 21.51 14.98
C HIS A 39 -0.27 22.67 14.79
N HIS A 40 -0.93 23.11 15.86
CA HIS A 40 -1.90 24.22 15.83
C HIS A 40 -3.01 24.04 14.77
N ILE A 41 -3.43 22.79 14.54
CA ILE A 41 -4.52 22.45 13.63
C ILE A 41 -5.84 22.54 14.41
N ASN A 42 -6.74 23.41 13.98
CA ASN A 42 -8.12 23.40 14.46
C ASN A 42 -8.83 22.16 13.90
N ILE A 43 -8.92 21.09 14.70
CA ILE A 43 -9.52 19.81 14.29
C ILE A 43 -11.05 19.90 14.15
N LEU A 44 -11.71 20.76 14.91
CA LEU A 44 -13.16 20.92 14.89
C LEU A 44 -13.66 21.52 13.56
N SER A 45 -12.80 22.26 12.84
CA SER A 45 -13.12 22.76 11.49
C SER A 45 -12.85 21.75 10.37
N LYS A 46 -12.39 20.53 10.69
CA LYS A 46 -12.03 19.52 9.67
C LYS A 46 -13.20 18.55 9.43
N LYS A 47 -13.51 18.34 8.16
CA LYS A 47 -14.53 17.37 7.71
C LYS A 47 -14.06 15.92 7.73
N TYR A 48 -12.76 15.70 7.56
CA TYR A 48 -12.14 14.37 7.43
C TYR A 48 -10.84 14.28 8.22
N ILE A 49 -10.61 13.12 8.83
CA ILE A 49 -9.30 12.67 9.29
C ILE A 49 -8.82 11.64 8.26
N PHE A 50 -7.67 11.89 7.65
CA PHE A 50 -7.05 10.94 6.72
C PHE A 50 -6.05 10.08 7.48
N THR A 51 -6.22 8.77 7.41
CA THR A 51 -5.24 7.80 7.87
C THR A 51 -4.76 6.96 6.68
N GLN A 52 -3.48 6.61 6.68
CA GLN A 52 -2.93 5.64 5.74
C GLN A 52 -2.91 4.28 6.43
N GLU A 53 -3.57 3.31 5.80
CA GLU A 53 -3.52 1.91 6.23
C GLU A 53 -2.71 1.13 5.19
N ASP A 54 -1.58 0.58 5.60
CA ASP A 54 -0.70 -0.19 4.72
C ASP A 54 -1.22 -1.62 4.51
N ARG A 55 -2.24 -2.02 5.28
CA ARG A 55 -2.80 -3.38 5.36
C ARG A 55 -4.28 -3.43 4.97
N PRO A 56 -4.59 -3.86 3.74
CA PRO A 56 -5.97 -3.94 3.27
C PRO A 56 -6.89 -4.81 4.14
N ASN A 57 -6.35 -5.85 4.80
CA ASN A 57 -7.10 -6.68 5.74
C ASN A 57 -7.55 -5.90 6.99
N TYR A 58 -6.86 -4.85 7.42
CA TYR A 58 -7.27 -4.06 8.60
C TYR A 58 -8.26 -2.92 8.27
N CYS A 59 -8.37 -2.52 7.01
CA CYS A 59 -9.24 -1.42 6.56
C CYS A 59 -10.71 -1.55 7.04
N HIS A 60 -11.24 -2.78 7.13
CA HIS A 60 -12.64 -3.00 7.52
C HIS A 60 -12.90 -2.71 9.01
N PHE A 61 -11.90 -2.79 9.89
CA PHE A 61 -12.08 -2.52 11.33
C PHE A 61 -12.45 -1.06 11.59
N TYR A 62 -11.93 -0.12 10.79
CA TYR A 62 -12.30 1.29 10.94
C TYR A 62 -13.80 1.53 10.79
N SER A 63 -14.49 0.76 9.94
CA SER A 63 -15.95 0.88 9.76
C SER A 63 -16.76 0.48 11.01
N LYS A 64 -16.16 -0.24 11.98
CA LYS A 64 -16.80 -0.57 13.27
C LYS A 64 -16.87 0.64 14.22
N PHE A 65 -15.98 1.61 14.02
CA PHE A 65 -15.79 2.74 14.93
C PHE A 65 -16.13 4.09 14.28
N PHE A 66 -16.03 4.19 12.95
CA PHE A 66 -16.14 5.45 12.21
C PHE A 66 -17.02 5.32 10.97
N ASN A 67 -17.53 6.46 10.49
CA ASN A 67 -18.08 6.55 9.14
C ASN A 67 -16.94 6.73 8.12
N VAL A 68 -16.51 5.62 7.53
CA VAL A 68 -15.30 5.56 6.71
C VAL A 68 -15.59 5.72 5.22
N LYS A 69 -14.73 6.48 4.55
CA LYS A 69 -14.55 6.50 3.11
C LYS A 69 -13.15 5.94 2.78
N TYR A 70 -13.06 5.10 1.75
CA TYR A 70 -11.83 4.43 1.34
C TYR A 70 -11.31 5.05 0.04
N LEU A 71 -10.06 5.52 0.06
CA LEU A 71 -9.32 5.95 -1.12
C LEU A 71 -8.26 4.90 -1.43
N PHE A 72 -8.46 4.09 -2.47
CA PHE A 72 -7.53 3.02 -2.84
C PHE A 72 -6.71 3.40 -4.07
N VAL A 73 -5.40 3.27 -3.94
CA VAL A 73 -4.46 3.50 -5.04
C VAL A 73 -4.07 2.15 -5.65
N VAL A 74 -4.46 1.94 -6.90
CA VAL A 74 -4.02 0.79 -7.69
C VAL A 74 -2.81 1.19 -8.51
N ARG A 75 -1.75 0.38 -8.49
CA ARG A 75 -0.49 0.64 -9.19
C ARG A 75 -0.14 -0.57 -10.05
N ASP A 76 0.62 -0.38 -11.13
CA ASP A 76 1.13 -1.51 -11.92
C ASP A 76 1.78 -2.56 -11.00
N PRO A 77 1.30 -3.81 -10.97
CA PRO A 77 1.84 -4.82 -10.06
C PRO A 77 3.34 -5.01 -10.22
N ARG A 78 3.88 -4.91 -11.44
CA ARG A 78 5.33 -5.02 -11.68
C ARG A 78 6.09 -3.91 -10.96
N ALA A 79 5.58 -2.68 -10.99
CA ALA A 79 6.18 -1.56 -10.29
C ALA A 79 6.08 -1.71 -8.76
N THR A 80 4.98 -2.28 -8.26
CA THR A 80 4.76 -2.58 -6.84
C THR A 80 5.72 -3.66 -6.34
N PHE A 81 5.76 -4.82 -6.98
CA PHE A 81 6.67 -5.92 -6.64
C PHE A 81 8.13 -5.49 -6.73
N SER A 82 8.51 -4.79 -7.80
CA SER A 82 9.87 -4.27 -7.96
C SER A 82 10.29 -3.32 -6.83
N GLY A 83 9.40 -2.41 -6.43
CA GLY A 83 9.65 -1.50 -5.31
C GLY A 83 9.78 -2.24 -3.99
N SER A 84 8.90 -3.20 -3.74
CA SER A 84 8.90 -4.02 -2.53
C SER A 84 10.14 -4.91 -2.43
N PHE A 85 10.53 -5.60 -3.51
CA PHE A 85 11.75 -6.42 -3.55
C PHE A 85 13.00 -5.58 -3.32
N LYS A 86 13.06 -4.37 -3.88
CA LYS A 86 14.17 -3.44 -3.61
C LYS A 86 14.21 -3.04 -2.14
N SER A 87 13.07 -2.70 -1.54
CA SER A 87 12.96 -2.36 -0.11
C SER A 87 13.34 -3.54 0.79
N GLN A 88 12.91 -4.75 0.46
CA GLN A 88 13.23 -5.98 1.18
C GLN A 88 14.73 -6.27 1.17
N LYS A 89 15.40 -6.10 0.01
CA LYS A 89 16.87 -6.20 -0.07
C LYS A 89 17.57 -5.20 0.83
N LEU A 90 17.09 -3.94 0.88
CA LEU A 90 17.65 -2.90 1.77
C LEU A 90 17.47 -3.24 3.25
N HIS A 91 16.37 -3.93 3.60
CA HIS A 91 16.04 -4.31 4.97
C HIS A 91 16.40 -5.75 5.32
N LYS A 92 17.15 -6.47 4.46
CA LYS A 92 17.54 -7.87 4.64
C LYS A 92 16.36 -8.80 4.95
N ILE A 93 15.19 -8.51 4.38
CA ILE A 93 13.99 -9.34 4.51
C ILE A 93 14.13 -10.56 3.59
N GLY A 94 13.85 -11.75 4.12
CA GLY A 94 13.91 -13.02 3.38
C GLY A 94 13.01 -13.04 2.14
N LYS A 95 13.47 -13.73 1.09
CA LYS A 95 12.78 -13.86 -0.21
C LYS A 95 11.41 -14.50 -0.04
N THR A 96 11.30 -15.50 0.82
CA THR A 96 10.05 -16.25 1.03
C THR A 96 8.96 -15.33 1.54
N TYR A 97 9.28 -14.68 2.66
CA TYR A 97 8.39 -13.78 3.35
C TYR A 97 8.07 -12.55 2.48
N GLY A 98 9.09 -12.01 1.81
CA GLY A 98 8.96 -10.85 0.96
C GLY A 98 8.02 -11.04 -0.23
N PHE A 99 8.05 -12.20 -0.89
CA PHE A 99 7.11 -12.52 -1.97
C PHE A 99 5.68 -12.66 -1.46
N ASP A 100 5.50 -13.47 -0.39
CA ASP A 100 4.18 -13.80 0.15
C ASP A 100 3.46 -12.57 0.66
N ARG A 101 4.17 -11.68 1.36
CA ARG A 101 3.62 -10.41 1.81
C ARG A 101 3.10 -9.55 0.66
N VAL A 102 3.88 -9.39 -0.40
CA VAL A 102 3.51 -8.49 -1.50
C VAL A 102 2.36 -9.07 -2.30
N LEU A 103 2.41 -10.36 -2.61
CA LEU A 103 1.34 -11.06 -3.32
C LEU A 103 0.04 -11.07 -2.49
N GLY A 104 0.14 -11.47 -1.22
CA GLY A 104 -0.96 -11.51 -0.27
C GLY A 104 -1.64 -10.16 -0.15
N ASN A 105 -0.89 -9.10 0.20
CA ASN A 105 -1.46 -7.75 0.29
C ASN A 105 -2.14 -7.29 -1.01
N TYR A 106 -1.57 -7.62 -2.18
CA TYR A 106 -2.17 -7.21 -3.46
C TYR A 106 -3.50 -7.93 -3.73
N LEU A 107 -3.56 -9.23 -3.45
CA LEU A 107 -4.79 -10.02 -3.60
C LEU A 107 -5.83 -9.64 -2.55
N THR A 108 -5.44 -9.47 -1.29
CA THR A 108 -6.33 -8.99 -0.22
C THR A 108 -6.89 -7.60 -0.54
N ALA A 109 -6.10 -6.70 -1.12
CA ALA A 109 -6.59 -5.41 -1.59
C ALA A 109 -7.65 -5.56 -2.69
N ALA A 110 -7.43 -6.47 -3.65
CA ALA A 110 -8.38 -6.73 -4.71
C ALA A 110 -9.71 -7.27 -4.17
N GLU A 111 -9.66 -8.27 -3.28
CA GLU A 111 -10.85 -8.82 -2.61
C GLU A 111 -11.56 -7.76 -1.75
N PHE A 112 -10.81 -6.89 -1.08
CA PHE A 112 -11.39 -5.79 -0.29
C PHE A 112 -12.15 -4.81 -1.19
N ILE A 113 -11.55 -4.40 -2.32
CA ILE A 113 -12.14 -3.46 -3.28
C ILE A 113 -13.49 -3.94 -3.79
N GLU A 114 -13.65 -5.24 -4.00
CA GLU A 114 -14.89 -5.83 -4.52
C GLU A 114 -16.06 -5.76 -3.53
N LYS A 115 -15.80 -5.54 -2.24
CA LYS A 115 -16.84 -5.49 -1.19
C LYS A 115 -17.53 -4.13 -1.04
N PHE A 116 -17.04 -3.08 -1.69
CA PHE A 116 -17.53 -1.72 -1.46
C PHE A 116 -18.09 -1.06 -2.72
N SER A 117 -19.17 -0.30 -2.53
CA SER A 117 -19.73 0.55 -3.58
C SER A 117 -18.92 1.82 -3.81
N SER A 118 -19.09 2.43 -4.97
CA SER A 118 -18.41 3.68 -5.36
C SER A 118 -18.71 4.89 -4.44
N LYS A 119 -19.78 4.83 -3.65
CA LYS A 119 -20.09 5.86 -2.64
C LYS A 119 -19.10 5.82 -1.46
N LYS A 120 -18.64 4.63 -1.08
CA LYS A 120 -17.68 4.42 0.02
C LYS A 120 -16.25 4.23 -0.46
N LEU A 121 -16.03 3.83 -1.72
CA LEU A 121 -14.72 3.54 -2.28
C LEU A 121 -14.41 4.41 -3.51
N TYR A 122 -13.29 5.10 -3.50
CA TYR A 122 -12.71 5.75 -4.67
C TYR A 122 -11.45 5.01 -5.10
N LEU A 123 -11.47 4.48 -6.33
CA LEU A 123 -10.32 3.82 -6.95
C LEU A 123 -9.53 4.79 -7.80
N LEU A 124 -8.21 4.74 -7.63
CA LEU A 124 -7.29 5.70 -8.22
C LEU A 124 -6.08 4.97 -8.79
N LYS A 125 -5.88 5.08 -10.10
CA LYS A 125 -4.69 4.52 -10.73
C LYS A 125 -3.50 5.43 -10.43
N ASN A 126 -2.43 4.91 -9.84
CA ASN A 126 -1.25 5.68 -9.45
C ASN A 126 -0.65 6.42 -10.66
N GLU A 127 -0.60 5.76 -11.82
CA GLU A 127 -0.10 6.31 -13.07
C GLU A 127 -0.98 7.43 -13.64
N SER A 128 -2.20 7.63 -13.13
CA SER A 128 -3.08 8.72 -13.55
C SER A 128 -2.67 10.09 -13.00
N PHE A 129 -1.73 10.15 -12.04
CA PHE A 129 -1.20 11.39 -11.49
C PHE A 129 -0.04 12.00 -12.29
N GLN A 130 0.24 11.48 -13.49
CA GLN A 130 1.41 11.91 -14.26
C GLN A 130 1.30 13.34 -14.77
N GLY A 131 2.24 14.17 -14.31
CA GLY A 131 2.33 15.58 -14.68
C GLY A 131 1.33 16.47 -13.95
N LYS A 132 1.62 17.77 -13.91
CA LYS A 132 0.86 18.76 -13.13
C LYS A 132 -0.62 18.85 -13.54
N LYS A 133 -0.91 18.78 -14.85
CA LYS A 133 -2.29 18.88 -15.39
C LYS A 133 -3.16 17.71 -14.92
N ASN A 134 -2.65 16.49 -15.02
CA ASN A 134 -3.40 15.31 -14.58
C ASN A 134 -3.51 15.26 -13.05
N LEU A 135 -2.46 15.62 -12.31
CA LEU A 135 -2.53 15.76 -10.85
C LEU A 135 -3.67 16.69 -10.42
N ARG A 136 -3.75 17.89 -11.00
CA ARG A 136 -4.85 18.82 -10.73
C ARG A 136 -6.21 18.24 -11.07
N LYS A 137 -6.34 17.56 -12.21
CA LYS A 137 -7.59 16.91 -12.64
C LYS A 137 -8.02 15.83 -11.64
N GLN A 138 -7.10 14.95 -11.22
CA GLN A 138 -7.42 13.88 -10.26
C GLN A 138 -7.75 14.44 -8.88
N MET A 139 -7.00 15.43 -8.39
CA MET A 139 -7.32 16.07 -7.10
C MET A 139 -8.69 16.73 -7.09
N LYS A 140 -9.10 17.39 -8.19
CA LYS A 140 -10.47 17.92 -8.32
C LYS A 140 -11.54 16.83 -8.23
N LYS A 141 -11.32 15.66 -8.84
CA LYS A 141 -12.26 14.53 -8.75
C LYS A 141 -12.36 13.99 -7.32
N ILE A 142 -11.23 13.83 -6.65
CA ILE A 142 -11.17 13.40 -5.25
C ILE A 142 -11.91 14.41 -4.35
N CYS A 143 -11.65 15.71 -4.52
CA CYS A 143 -12.37 16.78 -3.80
C CYS A 143 -13.88 16.71 -4.02
N LYS A 144 -14.34 16.54 -5.27
CA LYS A 144 -15.76 16.38 -5.59
C LYS A 144 -16.36 15.16 -4.87
N TRP A 145 -15.69 14.01 -4.90
CA TRP A 145 -16.15 12.78 -4.25
C TRP A 145 -16.18 12.88 -2.71
N LEU A 146 -15.21 13.58 -2.13
CA LEU A 146 -15.19 13.91 -0.70
C LEU A 146 -16.17 15.03 -0.33
N ASN A 147 -16.75 15.74 -1.30
CA ASN A 147 -17.52 16.95 -1.09
C ASN A 147 -16.74 17.99 -0.24
N ILE A 148 -15.54 18.32 -0.71
CA ILE A 148 -14.69 19.40 -0.17
C ILE A 148 -14.26 20.33 -1.30
N SER A 149 -13.98 21.59 -0.98
CA SER A 149 -13.47 22.56 -1.95
C SER A 149 -12.04 22.22 -2.36
N PHE A 150 -11.76 22.31 -3.66
CA PHE A 150 -10.40 22.18 -4.18
C PHE A 150 -9.56 23.40 -3.78
N SER A 151 -8.35 23.16 -3.27
CA SER A 151 -7.33 24.18 -3.01
C SER A 151 -6.06 23.88 -3.81
N LYS A 152 -5.33 24.92 -4.22
CA LYS A 152 -4.02 24.78 -4.90
C LYS A 152 -2.98 24.08 -4.01
N SER A 153 -3.10 24.17 -2.68
CA SER A 153 -2.18 23.49 -1.75
C SER A 153 -2.22 21.96 -1.89
N LEU A 154 -3.33 21.38 -2.39
CA LEU A 154 -3.45 19.94 -2.67
C LEU A 154 -2.52 19.45 -3.79
N LEU A 155 -1.87 20.36 -4.53
CA LEU A 155 -0.88 20.03 -5.56
C LEU A 155 0.54 20.01 -5.02
N GLN A 156 0.74 20.38 -3.75
CA GLN A 156 2.04 20.44 -3.11
C GLN A 156 2.12 19.32 -2.07
N PRO A 157 3.03 18.35 -2.22
CA PRO A 157 3.24 17.33 -1.21
C PRO A 157 3.85 17.98 0.04
N THR A 158 3.19 17.81 1.18
CA THR A 158 3.65 18.38 2.46
C THR A 158 3.57 17.37 3.58
N TYR A 159 4.45 17.48 4.55
CA TYR A 159 4.41 16.76 5.82
C TYR A 159 4.38 17.79 6.96
N PHE A 160 3.25 17.89 7.66
CA PHE A 160 3.00 18.91 8.69
C PHE A 160 3.33 20.35 8.26
N GLY A 161 2.90 20.73 7.06
CA GLY A 161 3.08 22.08 6.50
C GLY A 161 4.47 22.34 5.90
N LYS A 162 5.41 21.40 6.02
CA LYS A 162 6.72 21.47 5.34
C LYS A 162 6.66 20.73 4.02
N ILE A 163 7.42 21.19 3.02
CA ILE A 163 7.55 20.49 1.74
C ILE A 163 8.07 19.06 2.00
N TRP A 164 7.38 18.07 1.44
CA TRP A 164 7.78 16.68 1.50
C TRP A 164 8.17 16.21 0.10
N TYR A 165 9.40 15.75 -0.06
CA TYR A 165 9.91 15.31 -1.36
C TYR A 165 9.57 13.84 -1.69
N GLY A 166 8.83 13.17 -0.80
CA GLY A 166 8.38 11.81 -0.98
C GLY A 166 9.40 10.76 -0.56
N ASP A 167 8.98 9.50 -0.73
CA ASP A 167 9.74 8.32 -0.36
C ASP A 167 9.97 7.44 -1.59
N SER A 168 11.15 6.80 -1.69
CA SER A 168 11.43 5.89 -2.80
C SER A 168 12.47 4.81 -2.47
N ALA A 169 12.02 3.56 -2.50
CA ALA A 169 12.89 2.38 -2.43
C ALA A 169 13.92 2.34 -3.58
N TYR A 170 13.59 2.90 -4.76
CA TYR A 170 14.52 2.95 -5.89
C TYR A 170 15.68 3.93 -5.66
N LEU A 171 15.49 4.93 -4.79
CA LEU A 171 16.51 5.92 -4.43
C LEU A 171 17.20 5.57 -3.10
N GLY A 172 16.88 4.41 -2.50
CA GLY A 172 17.54 3.88 -1.31
C GLY A 172 17.35 4.69 -0.02
N LYS A 173 16.42 5.64 0.01
CA LYS A 173 16.17 6.50 1.17
C LYS A 173 14.69 6.50 1.49
N ARG A 174 14.38 6.36 2.79
CA ARG A 174 13.02 6.48 3.33
C ARG A 174 12.48 7.85 2.97
N GLU A 175 13.12 8.92 3.40
CA GLU A 175 12.71 10.30 3.06
C GLU A 175 13.72 10.98 2.12
N GLN A 176 13.23 11.52 1.01
CA GLN A 176 14.08 12.27 0.09
C GLN A 176 14.41 13.66 0.66
N LYS A 177 15.71 14.02 0.64
CA LYS A 177 16.17 15.38 1.04
C LYS A 177 16.06 16.41 -0.08
N LYS A 178 15.85 15.96 -1.32
CA LYS A 178 15.79 16.78 -2.53
C LYS A 178 14.58 16.38 -3.37
N PRO A 179 14.03 17.28 -4.20
CA PRO A 179 12.96 16.95 -5.13
C PRO A 179 13.28 15.73 -5.97
N LEU A 180 12.27 14.90 -6.23
CA LEU A 180 12.38 13.82 -7.21
C LEU A 180 12.64 14.39 -8.61
N PRO A 181 13.34 13.64 -9.49
CA PRO A 181 13.52 14.05 -10.88
C PRO A 181 12.18 14.40 -11.55
N LYS A 182 12.14 15.46 -12.39
CA LYS A 182 10.89 15.93 -13.03
C LYS A 182 10.16 14.82 -13.80
N ASN A 183 10.93 13.96 -14.46
CA ASN A 183 10.45 12.84 -15.27
C ASN A 183 10.24 11.55 -14.45
N TYR A 184 10.39 11.60 -13.12
CA TYR A 184 10.38 10.41 -12.26
C TYR A 184 9.08 9.61 -12.40
N TYR A 185 7.94 10.28 -12.51
CA TYR A 185 6.64 9.60 -12.62
C TYR A 185 6.22 9.28 -14.06
N GLU A 186 7.01 9.61 -15.09
CA GLU A 186 6.65 9.27 -16.48
C GLU A 186 6.58 7.74 -16.68
N LEU A 187 5.57 7.27 -17.42
CA LEU A 187 5.36 5.83 -17.69
C LEU A 187 6.63 5.13 -18.20
N LYS A 188 7.37 5.75 -19.13
CA LYS A 188 8.61 5.19 -19.67
C LYS A 188 9.67 4.96 -18.60
N ASN A 189 9.79 5.88 -17.65
CA ASN A 189 10.77 5.79 -16.56
C ASN A 189 10.30 4.82 -15.47
N ILE A 190 9.00 4.76 -15.19
CA ILE A 190 8.42 3.71 -14.34
C ILE A 190 8.74 2.33 -14.93
N ARG A 191 8.51 2.14 -16.23
CA ARG A 191 8.82 0.90 -16.97
C ARG A 191 10.28 0.53 -16.90
N LYS A 192 11.18 1.48 -17.20
CA LYS A 192 12.62 1.28 -17.11
C LYS A 192 13.05 0.82 -15.72
N ARG A 193 12.51 1.43 -14.66
CA ARG A 193 12.86 1.11 -13.27
C ARG A 193 12.44 -0.28 -12.83
N TRP A 194 11.21 -0.71 -13.15
CA TRP A 194 10.83 -2.06 -12.74
C TRP A 194 11.52 -3.13 -13.57
N LYS A 195 11.79 -2.87 -14.87
CA LYS A 195 12.58 -3.76 -15.74
C LYS A 195 14.02 -3.93 -15.26
N SER A 196 14.65 -2.89 -14.73
CA SER A 196 16.03 -3.00 -14.22
C SER A 196 16.14 -3.80 -12.91
N ASN A 197 15.03 -4.04 -12.23
CA ASN A 197 15.00 -4.62 -10.90
C ASN A 197 14.35 -6.02 -10.84
N LEU A 198 13.53 -6.36 -11.83
CA LEU A 198 12.86 -7.65 -11.94
C LEU A 198 13.51 -8.49 -13.04
N THR A 199 13.69 -9.78 -12.78
CA THR A 199 14.08 -10.74 -13.83
C THR A 199 12.91 -11.02 -14.77
N SER A 200 13.18 -11.53 -15.97
CA SER A 200 12.13 -11.92 -16.93
C SER A 200 11.16 -12.94 -16.32
N ASN A 201 11.66 -13.89 -15.51
CA ASN A 201 10.81 -14.84 -14.80
C ASN A 201 9.92 -14.18 -13.75
N GLN A 202 10.43 -13.21 -12.99
CA GLN A 202 9.61 -12.46 -12.03
C GLN A 202 8.53 -11.64 -12.72
N ILE A 203 8.84 -11.01 -13.86
CA ILE A 203 7.86 -10.28 -14.67
C ILE A 203 6.76 -11.24 -15.14
N LEU A 204 7.15 -12.40 -15.67
CA LEU A 204 6.22 -13.44 -16.09
C LEU A 204 5.34 -13.92 -14.93
N ASP A 205 5.92 -14.18 -13.75
CA ASP A 205 5.18 -14.62 -12.57
C ASP A 205 4.12 -13.61 -12.14
N ILE A 206 4.51 -12.35 -12.01
CA ILE A 206 3.61 -11.26 -11.63
C ILE A 206 2.46 -11.13 -12.64
N GLU A 207 2.78 -11.14 -13.94
CA GLU A 207 1.78 -10.99 -15.00
C GLU A 207 0.80 -12.16 -15.06
N MET A 208 1.26 -13.40 -14.87
CA MET A 208 0.39 -14.56 -14.92
C MET A 208 -0.46 -14.70 -13.65
N LEU A 209 0.14 -14.53 -12.46
CA LEU A 209 -0.59 -14.63 -11.19
C LEU A 209 -1.63 -13.52 -11.01
N LEU A 210 -1.35 -12.31 -11.54
CA LEU A 210 -2.23 -11.14 -11.40
C LEU A 210 -2.91 -10.75 -12.71
N PHE A 211 -2.93 -11.64 -13.71
CA PHE A 211 -3.45 -11.37 -15.05
C PHE A 211 -4.84 -10.73 -15.04
N ARG A 212 -5.78 -11.31 -14.29
CA ARG A 212 -7.17 -10.83 -14.22
C ARG A 212 -7.24 -9.40 -13.68
N LEU A 213 -6.46 -9.10 -12.65
CA LEU A 213 -6.38 -7.77 -12.05
C LEU A 213 -5.70 -6.78 -13.00
N MET A 214 -4.60 -7.18 -13.64
CA MET A 214 -3.91 -6.36 -14.62
C MET A 214 -4.83 -5.98 -15.79
N LYS A 215 -5.58 -6.96 -16.33
CA LYS A 215 -6.58 -6.74 -17.37
C LYS A 215 -7.68 -5.79 -16.90
N ARG A 216 -8.25 -6.02 -15.71
CA ARG A 216 -9.31 -5.17 -15.12
C ARG A 216 -8.89 -3.70 -15.02
N TYR A 217 -7.64 -3.43 -14.68
CA TYR A 217 -7.11 -2.07 -14.53
C TYR A 217 -6.40 -1.53 -15.78
N GLY A 218 -6.51 -2.22 -16.91
CA GLY A 218 -5.96 -1.80 -18.21
C GLY A 218 -4.43 -1.69 -18.20
N TYR A 219 -3.73 -2.64 -17.59
CA TYR A 219 -2.28 -2.77 -17.71
C TYR A 219 -1.93 -3.73 -18.85
N VAL A 220 -1.05 -3.28 -19.75
CA VAL A 220 -0.55 -4.08 -20.86
C VAL A 220 0.56 -5.02 -20.36
N LEU A 221 0.45 -6.30 -20.71
CA LEU A 221 1.42 -7.35 -20.37
C LEU A 221 2.60 -7.33 -21.34
N GLU A 222 3.79 -7.69 -20.86
CA GLU A 222 4.95 -7.94 -21.72
C GLU A 222 4.93 -9.38 -22.26
N ASN A 223 4.33 -10.31 -21.52
CA ASN A 223 4.31 -11.72 -21.85
C ASN A 223 2.95 -12.15 -22.40
N LYS A 224 2.98 -13.08 -23.36
CA LYS A 224 1.77 -13.75 -23.85
C LYS A 224 1.17 -14.63 -22.76
N VAL A 225 -0.14 -14.52 -22.58
CA VAL A 225 -0.90 -15.42 -21.71
C VAL A 225 -1.02 -16.76 -22.40
N SER A 226 -0.44 -17.80 -21.79
CA SER A 226 -0.55 -19.19 -22.27
C SER A 226 -0.61 -20.13 -21.08
N LEU A 227 -1.21 -21.30 -21.26
CA LEU A 227 -1.28 -22.32 -20.21
C LEU A 227 0.11 -22.70 -19.69
N LYS A 228 1.08 -22.85 -20.60
CA LYS A 228 2.50 -23.10 -20.26
C LYS A 228 3.07 -22.03 -19.34
N ASN A 229 2.83 -20.75 -19.64
CA ASN A 229 3.30 -19.64 -18.83
C ASN A 229 2.60 -19.56 -17.48
N LEU A 230 1.30 -19.87 -17.44
CA LEU A 230 0.52 -19.94 -16.21
C LEU A 230 1.06 -21.03 -15.29
N ILE A 231 1.23 -22.27 -15.79
CA ILE A 231 1.78 -23.39 -15.04
C ILE A 231 3.17 -23.05 -14.50
N LYS A 232 4.04 -22.49 -15.34
CA LYS A 232 5.38 -22.03 -14.92
C LYS A 232 5.32 -21.02 -13.79
N ALA A 233 4.42 -20.04 -13.88
CA ALA A 233 4.28 -19.01 -12.86
C ALA A 233 3.79 -19.58 -11.52
N TYR A 234 2.76 -20.42 -11.55
CA TYR A 234 2.26 -21.09 -10.34
C TYR A 234 3.31 -22.02 -9.73
N TYR A 235 4.01 -22.80 -10.53
CA TYR A 235 5.12 -23.64 -10.06
C TYR A 235 6.18 -22.81 -9.35
N ARG A 236 6.65 -21.71 -9.96
CA ARG A 236 7.65 -20.84 -9.33
C ARG A 236 7.13 -20.18 -8.07
N ALA A 237 5.90 -19.67 -8.09
CA ALA A 237 5.23 -19.10 -6.93
C ALA A 237 5.27 -20.08 -5.76
N LEU A 238 4.80 -21.32 -5.96
CA LEU A 238 4.69 -22.33 -4.92
C LEU A 238 6.07 -22.79 -4.41
N PHE A 239 7.02 -23.06 -5.30
CA PHE A 239 8.25 -23.80 -4.95
C PHE A 239 9.55 -22.98 -4.94
N LEU A 240 9.68 -21.93 -5.76
CA LEU A 240 10.98 -21.29 -6.01
C LEU A 240 11.21 -19.97 -5.28
N TYR A 241 10.17 -19.25 -4.85
CA TYR A 241 10.34 -18.06 -4.01
C TYR A 241 10.66 -18.48 -2.57
N LYS A 242 11.81 -19.08 -2.31
CA LYS A 242 12.21 -19.48 -0.96
C LYS A 242 13.63 -19.04 -0.63
N ASP A 243 13.88 -18.90 0.66
CA ASP A 243 15.22 -18.69 1.20
C ASP A 243 16.02 -20.00 1.14
N ASP A 244 17.32 -19.87 1.34
CA ASP A 244 18.22 -21.01 1.32
C ASP A 244 18.23 -21.66 2.72
N TYR A 245 17.92 -22.96 2.76
CA TYR A 245 17.81 -23.75 3.99
C TYR A 245 18.63 -25.03 3.86
N SER A 246 19.02 -25.63 4.99
CA SER A 246 19.58 -26.99 5.01
C SER A 246 18.58 -28.02 4.48
N PHE A 247 19.03 -29.19 4.02
CA PHE A 247 18.19 -30.17 3.32
C PHE A 247 16.85 -30.49 4.02
N LEU A 248 16.87 -30.92 5.29
CA LEU A 248 15.64 -31.24 6.03
C LEU A 248 14.73 -30.02 6.24
N LYS A 249 15.32 -28.87 6.58
CA LYS A 249 14.57 -27.61 6.71
C LYS A 249 13.95 -27.21 5.37
N ASN A 250 14.66 -27.43 4.27
CA ASN A 250 14.19 -27.12 2.93
C ASN A 250 12.95 -27.92 2.55
N ILE A 251 12.88 -29.21 2.91
CA ILE A 251 11.68 -30.04 2.70
C ILE A 251 10.50 -29.46 3.50
N TYR A 252 10.69 -29.26 4.81
CA TYR A 252 9.65 -28.71 5.69
C TYR A 252 9.12 -27.35 5.21
N TYR A 253 10.03 -26.41 4.94
CA TYR A 253 9.63 -25.07 4.49
C TYR A 253 9.01 -25.09 3.09
N THR A 254 9.41 -26.00 2.21
CA THR A 254 8.75 -26.16 0.91
C THR A 254 7.29 -26.57 1.09
N PHE A 255 7.02 -27.59 1.90
CA PHE A 255 5.65 -28.02 2.18
C PHE A 255 4.81 -26.91 2.83
N LYS A 256 5.36 -26.25 3.86
CA LYS A 256 4.72 -25.11 4.53
C LYS A 256 4.42 -23.97 3.54
N ASN A 257 5.35 -23.64 2.65
CA ASN A 257 5.19 -22.59 1.65
C ASN A 257 4.12 -22.93 0.62
N VAL A 258 4.06 -24.17 0.16
CA VAL A 258 3.02 -24.62 -0.79
C VAL A 258 1.65 -24.46 -0.17
N ILE A 259 1.41 -24.95 1.06
CA ILE A 259 0.12 -24.79 1.75
C ILE A 259 -0.23 -23.31 1.90
N ARG A 260 0.71 -22.52 2.44
CA ARG A 260 0.53 -21.08 2.63
C ARG A 260 0.15 -20.36 1.34
N ARG A 261 0.88 -20.61 0.26
CA ARG A 261 0.69 -19.90 -1.02
C ARG A 261 -0.55 -20.36 -1.75
N SER A 262 -0.91 -21.63 -1.63
CA SER A 262 -2.20 -22.12 -2.10
C SER A 262 -3.35 -21.36 -1.42
N MET A 263 -3.28 -21.14 -0.10
CA MET A 263 -4.27 -20.31 0.60
C MET A 263 -4.27 -18.86 0.11
N ILE A 264 -3.10 -18.23 -0.06
CA ILE A 264 -2.99 -16.86 -0.58
C ILE A 264 -3.62 -16.72 -1.97
N LEU A 265 -3.37 -17.69 -2.86
CA LEU A 265 -3.83 -17.66 -4.24
C LEU A 265 -5.32 -17.98 -4.41
N THR A 266 -5.93 -18.68 -3.46
CA THR A 266 -7.36 -19.02 -3.50
C THR A 266 -8.25 -18.06 -2.71
N ASN A 267 -7.81 -17.61 -1.54
CA ASN A 267 -8.55 -16.70 -0.66
C ASN A 267 -7.59 -15.90 0.22
N ALA A 268 -7.09 -14.78 -0.32
CA ALA A 268 -6.04 -14.00 0.31
C ALA A 268 -6.50 -13.34 1.62
N LEU A 269 -7.76 -12.88 1.70
CA LEU A 269 -8.27 -12.32 2.93
C LEU A 269 -8.40 -13.37 4.04
N TYR A 270 -8.82 -14.59 3.73
CA TYR A 270 -8.79 -15.69 4.71
C TYR A 270 -7.37 -16.06 5.11
N ALA A 271 -6.47 -16.19 4.13
CA ALA A 271 -5.06 -16.52 4.36
C ALA A 271 -4.39 -15.52 5.30
N SER A 272 -4.70 -14.22 5.21
CA SER A 272 -4.16 -13.17 6.08
C SER A 272 -4.45 -13.35 7.59
N LYS A 273 -5.32 -14.28 7.97
CA LYS A 273 -5.58 -14.63 9.38
C LYS A 273 -4.57 -15.63 9.94
N PHE A 274 -3.94 -16.43 9.08
CA PHE A 274 -3.06 -17.54 9.45
C PHE A 274 -1.63 -17.33 8.98
N VAL A 275 -1.47 -16.51 7.96
CA VAL A 275 -0.21 -16.17 7.34
C VAL A 275 0.12 -14.77 7.78
N ASP A 276 1.24 -14.65 8.49
CA ASP A 276 1.82 -13.34 8.74
C ASP A 276 2.17 -12.70 7.39
N LEU A 277 1.39 -11.69 7.03
CA LEU A 277 1.66 -10.82 5.91
C LEU A 277 2.34 -9.53 6.40
N ASP A 278 2.65 -9.33 7.69
CA ASP A 278 3.15 -8.08 8.29
C ASP A 278 4.68 -7.85 8.18
#